data_AF-A0A5C7MYE5-F1
#
_entry.id   AF-A0A5C7MYE5-F1
#
_cell.length_a   1.000
_cell.length_b   1.000
_cell.length_c   1.000
_cell.angle_alpha   90.00
_cell.angle_beta   90.00
_cell.angle_gamma   90.00
#
_symmetry.space_group_name_H-M   'P 1'
#
loop_
_entity.id
_entity.type
_entity.pdbx_description
1 polymer ?
#
loop_
_entity_poly.entity_id
_entity_poly.type
_entity_poly.pdbx_seq_one_letter_code
_entity_poly.pdbx_strand_id
1 'polypeptide(L)'
;MTAVAAAGEQAAASRLQVGDCVLYREGGDGLVLITPVYWLRGTVVSVVDEQRLAGTCPHIGKPLLAYSPADHARLAAAMPCVSDGGPPVEVRFARVGVAVDDWETPWSSQQGATGWLFRGRFLEQALAKGKVIEINANRLTTCGRDQ
;
A
#
# COMPACT_ATOMS: atom_id res chain seq x y z
N MET A 1 -16.10 26.33 14.63
CA MET A 1 -15.32 25.08 14.58
C MET A 1 -15.72 24.36 13.31
N THR A 2 -14.94 24.57 12.24
CA THR A 2 -15.25 24.05 10.91
C THR A 2 -14.62 22.67 10.80
N ALA A 3 -15.44 21.62 10.71
CA ALA A 3 -14.97 20.29 10.38
C ALA A 3 -14.44 20.31 8.95
N VAL A 4 -13.14 20.09 8.78
CA VAL A 4 -12.56 19.80 7.46
C VAL A 4 -12.88 18.34 7.19
N ALA A 5 -13.92 18.12 6.38
CA ALA A 5 -14.30 16.80 5.91
C ALA A 5 -13.11 16.15 5.19
N ALA A 6 -12.88 14.86 5.47
CA ALA A 6 -11.95 13.97 4.77
C ALA A 6 -12.43 13.67 3.33
N ALA A 7 -12.70 14.72 2.55
CA ALA A 7 -13.14 14.64 1.16
C ALA A 7 -12.01 14.22 0.19
N GLY A 8 -10.77 14.09 0.67
CA GLY A 8 -9.62 13.72 -0.15
C GLY A 8 -9.45 12.21 -0.39
N GLU A 9 -9.99 11.34 0.47
CA GLU A 9 -9.68 9.91 0.44
C GLU A 9 -10.67 9.06 -0.38
N GLN A 10 -11.84 9.65 -0.73
CA GLN A 10 -12.91 8.96 -1.45
C GLN A 10 -12.74 8.95 -2.98
N ALA A 11 -11.89 9.81 -3.55
CA ALA A 11 -11.87 10.05 -4.99
C ALA A 11 -11.04 9.03 -5.81
N ALA A 12 -9.99 8.42 -5.23
CA ALA A 12 -9.07 7.57 -6.01
C ALA A 12 -9.54 6.12 -6.20
N ALA A 13 -10.37 5.58 -5.30
CA ALA A 13 -10.90 4.21 -5.40
C ALA A 13 -11.97 4.06 -6.49
N SER A 14 -12.46 5.18 -7.05
CA SER A 14 -13.45 5.17 -8.11
C SER A 14 -12.81 4.81 -9.46
N ARG A 15 -12.68 3.50 -9.72
CA ARG A 15 -12.64 2.78 -11.03
C ARG A 15 -11.50 1.76 -11.25
N LEU A 16 -10.94 1.12 -10.23
CA LEU A 16 -10.21 -0.13 -10.52
C LEU A 16 -11.21 -1.23 -10.86
N GLN A 17 -10.98 -1.94 -11.96
CA GLN A 17 -11.80 -3.04 -12.46
C GLN A 17 -10.95 -4.30 -12.63
N VAL A 18 -11.59 -5.47 -12.57
CA VAL A 18 -10.92 -6.73 -12.89
C VAL A 18 -10.36 -6.67 -14.32
N GLY A 19 -9.09 -7.03 -14.47
CA GLY A 19 -8.34 -6.93 -15.72
C GLY A 19 -7.50 -5.66 -15.86
N ASP A 20 -7.68 -4.65 -14.99
CA ASP A 20 -6.86 -3.45 -15.04
C ASP A 20 -5.41 -3.75 -14.66
N CYS A 21 -4.46 -3.14 -15.39
CA CYS A 21 -3.06 -3.12 -15.01
C CYS A 21 -2.85 -2.07 -13.92
N VAL A 22 -2.19 -2.48 -12.84
CA VAL A 22 -1.89 -1.62 -11.68
C VAL A 22 -0.43 -1.69 -11.28
N LEU A 23 0.02 -0.61 -10.65
CA LEU A 23 1.34 -0.43 -10.08
C LEU A 23 1.22 -0.02 -8.61
N TYR A 24 1.96 -0.72 -7.77
CA TYR A 24 2.33 -0.29 -6.43
C TYR A 24 3.75 0.29 -6.50
N ARG A 25 4.00 1.44 -5.87
CA ARG A 25 5.32 2.10 -5.89
C ARG A 25 5.73 2.54 -4.49
N GLU A 26 7.02 2.43 -4.19
CA GLU A 26 7.64 2.89 -2.95
C GLU A 26 8.98 3.58 -3.22
N GLY A 27 9.33 4.55 -2.38
CA GLY A 27 10.53 5.37 -2.56
C GLY A 27 10.30 6.50 -3.56
N GLY A 28 11.36 7.25 -3.86
CA GLY A 28 11.29 8.40 -4.77
C GLY A 28 10.83 9.72 -4.14
N ASP A 29 10.39 9.74 -2.89
CA ASP A 29 9.87 10.95 -2.20
C ASP A 29 10.94 11.96 -1.73
N GLY A 30 12.14 11.92 -2.32
CA GLY A 30 13.24 12.85 -2.02
C GLY A 30 13.36 13.97 -3.05
N LEU A 31 13.68 15.19 -2.61
CA LEU A 31 14.00 16.34 -3.49
C LEU A 31 15.24 16.11 -4.39
N VAL A 32 15.94 14.98 -4.25
CA VAL A 32 17.14 14.63 -5.00
C VAL A 32 16.85 13.39 -5.87
N LEU A 33 17.12 13.51 -7.17
CA LEU A 33 16.86 12.56 -8.28
C LEU A 33 17.48 11.15 -8.16
N ILE A 34 18.06 10.77 -7.02
CA ILE A 34 18.84 9.54 -6.83
C ILE A 34 18.16 8.50 -5.94
N THR A 35 17.00 8.80 -5.36
CA THR A 35 16.31 7.82 -4.51
C THR A 35 15.72 6.70 -5.38
N PRO A 36 16.11 5.43 -5.20
CA PRO A 36 15.58 4.35 -6.00
C PRO A 36 14.07 4.22 -5.82
N VAL A 37 13.36 3.98 -6.92
CA VAL A 37 11.92 3.71 -6.93
C VAL A 37 11.72 2.21 -7.10
N TYR A 38 11.12 1.60 -6.08
CA TYR A 38 10.71 0.21 -6.10
C TYR A 38 9.26 0.10 -6.52
N TRP A 39 8.91 -1.02 -7.15
CA TRP A 39 7.60 -1.15 -7.73
C TRP A 39 7.16 -2.61 -7.83
N LEU A 40 5.85 -2.81 -7.83
CA LEU A 40 5.21 -4.06 -8.15
C LEU A 40 4.12 -3.79 -9.18
N ARG A 41 4.17 -4.51 -10.30
CA ARG A 41 3.17 -4.49 -11.34
C ARG A 41 2.32 -5.74 -11.25
N GLY A 42 1.03 -5.59 -11.48
CA GLY A 42 0.13 -6.72 -11.57
C GLY A 42 -1.18 -6.38 -12.26
N THR A 43 -2.01 -7.41 -12.39
CA THR A 43 -3.35 -7.33 -12.96
C THR A 43 -4.38 -7.51 -11.86
N VAL A 44 -5.40 -6.65 -11.84
CA VAL A 44 -6.50 -6.75 -10.88
C VAL A 44 -7.31 -8.02 -11.14
N VAL A 45 -7.48 -8.85 -10.11
CA VAL A 45 -8.28 -10.09 -10.15
C VAL A 45 -9.53 -10.02 -9.27
N SER A 46 -9.56 -9.10 -8.29
CA SER A 46 -10.74 -8.84 -7.48
C SER A 46 -10.74 -7.41 -6.95
N VAL A 47 -11.93 -6.86 -6.72
CA VAL A 47 -12.15 -5.57 -6.05
C VAL A 47 -13.29 -5.77 -5.07
N VAL A 48 -13.05 -5.48 -3.79
CA VAL A 48 -14.02 -5.63 -2.71
C VAL A 48 -14.11 -4.31 -1.96
N ASP A 49 -15.28 -3.68 -1.99
CA ASP A 49 -15.55 -2.50 -1.18
C ASP A 49 -15.82 -2.90 0.27
N GLU A 50 -15.11 -2.27 1.20
CA GLU A 50 -15.23 -2.46 2.63
C GLU A 50 -15.65 -1.16 3.31
N GLN A 51 -16.47 -1.29 4.35
CA GLN A 51 -16.84 -0.21 5.25
C GLN A 51 -16.63 -0.67 6.68
N ARG A 52 -15.88 0.11 7.47
CA ARG A 52 -15.66 -0.17 8.90
C ARG A 52 -15.41 1.09 9.69
N LEU A 53 -15.46 0.96 11.02
CA LEU A 53 -14.97 1.98 11.92
C LEU A 53 -13.45 1.85 12.06
N ALA A 54 -12.70 2.83 11.58
CA ALA A 54 -11.25 2.89 11.70
C ALA A 54 -10.86 3.18 13.15
N GLY A 55 -10.17 2.23 13.77
CA GLY A 55 -9.54 2.41 15.07
C GLY A 55 -8.13 3.00 14.96
N THR A 56 -7.46 3.13 16.10
CA THR A 56 -6.11 3.69 16.18
C THR A 56 -5.08 2.84 15.42
N CYS A 57 -4.16 3.50 14.72
CA CYS A 57 -3.06 2.83 14.06
C CYS A 57 -2.18 2.08 15.08
N PRO A 58 -1.72 0.84 14.80
CA PRO A 58 -0.86 0.10 15.70
C PRO A 58 0.41 0.87 16.05
N HIS A 59 0.68 1.03 17.35
CA HIS A 59 1.96 1.53 17.81
C HIS A 59 3.00 0.40 17.81
N ILE A 60 4.02 0.52 16.97
CA ILE A 60 5.15 -0.40 16.93
C ILE A 60 6.28 0.25 17.72
N GLY A 61 6.58 -0.26 18.92
CA GLY A 61 7.48 0.36 19.91
C GLY A 61 8.98 0.33 19.56
N LYS A 62 9.33 0.54 18.29
CA LYS A 62 10.70 0.60 17.76
C LYS A 62 10.76 1.62 16.62
N PRO A 63 11.95 2.14 16.26
CA PRO A 63 12.07 3.06 15.13
C PRO A 63 11.70 2.37 13.81
N LEU A 64 11.20 3.14 12.83
CA LEU A 64 10.77 2.66 11.51
C LEU A 64 11.88 1.85 10.79
N LEU A 65 13.15 2.27 10.94
CA LEU A 65 14.30 1.57 10.36
C LEU A 65 14.51 0.15 10.93
N ALA A 66 13.92 -0.17 12.07
CA ALA A 66 13.98 -1.48 12.71
C ALA A 66 12.71 -2.32 12.47
N TYR A 67 11.78 -1.85 11.61
CA TYR A 67 10.59 -2.62 11.28
C TYR A 67 10.97 -3.87 10.50
N SER A 68 10.31 -4.96 10.87
CA SER A 68 10.35 -6.22 10.15
C SER A 68 9.18 -6.28 9.15
N PRO A 69 9.20 -7.25 8.22
CA PRO A 69 8.04 -7.50 7.36
C PRO A 69 6.72 -7.69 8.12
N ALA A 70 6.76 -8.32 9.30
CA ALA A 70 5.58 -8.53 10.14
C ALA A 70 5.06 -7.22 10.77
N ASP A 71 5.94 -6.27 11.10
CA ASP A 71 5.51 -4.96 11.60
C ASP A 71 4.82 -4.15 10.51
N HIS A 72 5.38 -4.19 9.29
CA HIS A 72 4.74 -3.58 8.12
C HIS A 72 3.41 -4.25 7.81
N ALA A 73 3.30 -5.58 7.91
CA ALA A 73 2.05 -6.30 7.70
C ALA A 73 0.98 -5.91 8.72
N ARG A 74 1.36 -5.75 9.99
CA ARG A 74 0.47 -5.29 11.06
C ARG A 74 -0.09 -3.90 10.78
N LEU A 75 0.76 -2.98 10.32
CA LEU A 75 0.34 -1.64 9.94
C LEU A 75 -0.54 -1.66 8.68
N ALA A 76 -0.16 -2.44 7.66
CA ALA A 76 -0.91 -2.60 6.43
C ALA A 76 -2.34 -3.10 6.68
N ALA A 77 -2.48 -4.14 7.50
CA ALA A 77 -3.78 -4.72 7.87
C ALA A 77 -4.67 -3.75 8.66
N ALA A 78 -4.07 -2.82 9.40
CA ALA A 78 -4.82 -1.82 10.16
C ALA A 78 -5.29 -0.64 9.30
N MET A 79 -4.74 -0.43 8.10
CA MET A 79 -5.09 0.73 7.28
C MET A 79 -6.43 0.54 6.53
N PRO A 80 -7.23 1.61 6.37
CA PRO A 80 -7.03 2.95 6.96
C PRO A 80 -7.31 2.96 8.48
N CYS A 81 -6.51 3.71 9.22
CA CYS A 81 -6.57 3.85 10.68
C CYS A 81 -6.42 5.31 11.10
N VAL A 82 -6.84 5.64 12.32
CA VAL A 82 -6.74 7.00 12.89
C VAL A 82 -5.46 7.16 13.73
N SER A 83 -4.93 8.38 13.78
CA SER A 83 -3.82 8.73 14.67
C SER A 83 -4.20 8.56 16.14
N ASP A 84 -3.19 8.39 16.99
CA ASP A 84 -3.39 8.20 18.43
C ASP A 84 -4.19 9.35 19.07
N GLY A 85 -5.10 9.01 19.97
CA GLY A 85 -6.04 9.94 20.62
C GLY A 85 -7.18 10.46 19.74
N GLY A 86 -7.27 10.05 18.47
CA GLY A 86 -8.39 10.40 17.59
C GLY A 86 -9.65 9.57 17.88
N PRO A 87 -10.86 10.13 17.73
CA PRO A 87 -12.08 9.33 17.79
C PRO A 87 -12.13 8.36 16.60
N PRO A 88 -12.77 7.18 16.74
CA PRO A 88 -12.97 6.29 15.62
C PRO A 88 -13.78 6.96 14.51
N VAL A 89 -13.37 6.75 13.25
CA VAL A 89 -14.02 7.35 12.07
C VAL A 89 -14.55 6.26 11.16
N GLU A 90 -15.76 6.42 10.64
CA GLU A 90 -16.27 5.52 9.60
C GLU A 90 -15.48 5.74 8.30
N VAL A 91 -14.90 4.67 7.79
CA VAL A 91 -14.10 4.67 6.57
C VAL A 91 -14.70 3.71 5.56
N ARG A 92 -14.59 4.08 4.28
CA ARG A 92 -14.91 3.23 3.14
C ARG A 92 -13.66 3.14 2.28
N PHE A 93 -13.28 1.92 1.91
CA PHE A 93 -12.09 1.68 1.11
C PHE A 93 -12.27 0.41 0.29
N ALA A 94 -11.54 0.30 -0.82
CA ALA A 94 -11.54 -0.90 -1.64
C ALA A 94 -10.28 -1.72 -1.39
N ARG A 95 -10.45 -3.03 -1.16
CA ARG A 95 -9.39 -4.03 -1.16
C ARG A 95 -9.31 -4.66 -2.54
N VAL A 96 -8.10 -4.72 -3.09
CA VAL A 96 -7.86 -5.17 -4.46
C VAL A 96 -6.96 -6.41 -4.41
N GLY A 97 -7.45 -7.50 -5.00
CA GLY A 97 -6.61 -8.66 -5.31
C GLY A 97 -5.83 -8.38 -6.58
N VAL A 98 -4.50 -8.49 -6.51
CA VAL A 98 -3.58 -8.23 -7.62
C VAL A 98 -2.81 -9.51 -7.92
N ALA A 99 -2.97 -10.06 -9.12
CA ALA A 99 -2.09 -11.10 -9.63
C ALA A 99 -0.76 -10.46 -10.06
N VAL A 100 0.34 -10.90 -9.45
CA VAL A 100 1.67 -10.31 -9.65
C VAL A 100 2.20 -10.64 -11.04
N ASP A 101 2.61 -9.62 -11.80
CA ASP A 101 3.19 -9.78 -13.13
C ASP A 101 4.71 -9.60 -13.11
N ASP A 102 5.18 -8.58 -12.40
CA ASP A 102 6.60 -8.22 -12.33
C ASP A 102 6.89 -7.29 -11.15
N TRP A 103 8.13 -7.19 -10.70
CA TRP A 103 8.49 -6.35 -9.55
C TRP A 103 9.98 -5.98 -9.50
N GLU A 104 10.26 -4.87 -8.82
CA GLU A 104 11.58 -4.46 -8.40
C GLU A 104 11.54 -4.18 -6.89
N THR A 105 12.46 -4.79 -6.13
CA THR A 105 12.47 -4.69 -4.67
C THR A 105 13.86 -4.33 -4.18
N PRO A 106 13.98 -3.56 -3.07
CA PRO A 106 15.28 -3.31 -2.49
C PRO A 106 15.89 -4.62 -1.99
N TRP A 107 17.19 -4.80 -2.23
CA TRP A 107 17.91 -6.01 -1.81
C TRP A 107 18.65 -5.84 -0.47
N SER A 108 18.89 -4.60 -0.06
CA SER A 108 19.54 -4.25 1.21
C SER A 108 18.84 -3.08 1.91
N SER A 109 19.03 -2.96 3.21
CA SER A 109 18.45 -1.86 3.99
C SER A 109 19.00 -0.48 3.62
N GLN A 110 20.20 -0.43 3.06
CA GLN A 110 20.80 0.79 2.51
C GLN A 110 20.08 1.27 1.24
N GLN A 111 19.44 0.35 0.52
CA GLN A 111 18.69 0.60 -0.70
C GLN A 111 17.20 0.87 -0.41
N GLY A 112 16.67 0.32 0.69
CA GLY A 112 15.34 0.59 1.23
C GLY A 112 14.85 -0.58 2.08
N ALA A 113 14.49 -0.35 3.35
CA ALA A 113 13.96 -1.42 4.21
C ALA A 113 12.67 -1.04 4.96
N THR A 114 12.16 0.17 4.75
CA THR A 114 11.02 0.72 5.48
C THR A 114 9.70 0.61 4.72
N GLY A 115 9.69 -0.17 3.63
CA GLY A 115 8.57 -0.37 2.75
C GLY A 115 7.97 -1.76 2.86
N TRP A 116 6.92 -2.00 2.08
CA TRP A 116 6.26 -3.28 1.91
C TRP A 116 7.02 -4.15 0.91
N LEU A 117 7.76 -3.54 -0.01
CA LEU A 117 8.64 -4.26 -0.92
C LEU A 117 10.03 -4.42 -0.30
N PHE A 118 10.46 -5.66 -0.14
CA PHE A 118 11.81 -5.97 0.31
C PHE A 118 12.23 -7.38 -0.07
N ARG A 119 13.41 -7.53 -0.69
CA ARG A 119 14.03 -8.83 -1.01
C ARG A 119 13.08 -9.83 -1.69
N GLY A 120 12.40 -9.40 -2.75
CA GLY A 120 11.46 -10.25 -3.48
C GLY A 120 10.19 -10.58 -2.71
N ARG A 121 9.82 -9.77 -1.72
CA ARG A 121 8.60 -9.92 -0.92
C ARG A 121 7.74 -8.68 -0.98
N PHE A 122 6.44 -8.91 -0.84
CA PHE A 122 5.45 -7.91 -0.46
C PHE A 122 4.96 -8.24 0.94
N LEU A 123 5.29 -7.39 1.91
CA LEU A 123 5.11 -7.65 3.33
C LEU A 123 5.74 -9.02 3.68
N GLU A 124 4.96 -9.92 4.27
CA GLU A 124 5.40 -11.27 4.63
C GLU A 124 5.28 -12.28 3.48
N GLN A 125 4.85 -11.87 2.29
CA GLN A 125 4.59 -12.79 1.19
C GLN A 125 5.73 -12.75 0.19
N ALA A 126 6.36 -13.90 -0.10
CA ALA A 126 7.26 -14.03 -1.23
C ALA A 126 6.49 -13.76 -2.54
N LEU A 127 7.08 -12.93 -3.41
CA LEU A 127 6.53 -12.60 -4.72
C LEU A 127 6.84 -13.71 -5.73
N ALA A 128 5.85 -14.01 -6.55
CA ALA A 128 5.94 -14.95 -7.65
C ALA A 128 4.93 -14.53 -8.72
N LYS A 129 5.27 -14.72 -10.00
CA LYS A 129 4.35 -14.41 -11.09
C LYS A 129 3.04 -15.20 -10.95
N GLY A 130 1.92 -14.53 -11.16
CA GLY A 130 0.56 -15.06 -10.99
C GLY A 130 0.10 -15.21 -9.54
N LYS A 131 0.97 -14.99 -8.53
CA LYS A 131 0.52 -15.02 -7.13
C LYS A 131 -0.39 -13.83 -6.86
N VAL A 132 -1.51 -14.08 -6.18
CA VAL A 132 -2.43 -13.02 -5.78
C VAL A 132 -2.01 -12.46 -4.42
N ILE A 133 -1.90 -11.13 -4.35
CA ILE A 133 -1.71 -10.37 -3.11
C ILE A 133 -2.85 -9.37 -2.94
N GLU A 134 -3.13 -8.97 -1.70
CA GLU A 134 -4.15 -7.97 -1.39
C GLU A 134 -3.51 -6.62 -1.10
N ILE A 135 -4.03 -5.58 -1.74
CA ILE A 135 -3.56 -4.20 -1.59
C ILE A 135 -4.77 -3.28 -1.52
N ASN A 136 -4.73 -2.27 -0.66
CA ASN A 136 -5.76 -1.21 -0.66
C ASN A 136 -5.67 -0.41 -1.97
N ALA A 137 -6.81 -0.12 -2.59
CA ALA A 137 -6.89 0.57 -3.88
C ALA A 137 -6.16 1.92 -3.90
N ASN A 138 -6.17 2.66 -2.78
CA ASN A 138 -5.49 3.95 -2.65
C ASN A 138 -3.95 3.86 -2.72
N ARG A 139 -3.38 2.65 -2.63
CA ARG A 139 -1.94 2.41 -2.80
C ARG A 139 -1.57 2.03 -4.23
N LEU A 140 -2.56 1.89 -5.11
CA LEU A 140 -2.39 1.48 -6.49
C LEU A 140 -2.59 2.67 -7.42
N THR A 141 -1.76 2.74 -8.44
CA THR A 141 -1.97 3.58 -9.62
C THR A 141 -2.24 2.69 -10.81
N THR A 142 -3.08 3.11 -11.76
CA THR A 142 -3.19 2.41 -13.04
C THR A 142 -1.86 2.49 -13.80
N CYS A 143 -1.54 1.47 -14.57
CA CYS A 143 -0.43 1.55 -15.52
C CYS A 143 -0.73 2.67 -16.52
N GLY A 144 0.27 3.51 -16.84
CA GLY A 144 0.14 4.47 -17.95
C GLY A 144 -0.17 3.74 -19.26
N ARG A 145 -0.85 4.40 -20.21
CA ARG A 145 -1.20 3.80 -21.51
C ARG A 145 -0.01 3.53 -22.43
N ASP A 146 1.20 3.94 -22.07
CA ASP A 146 2.37 3.80 -22.91
C ASP A 146 3.33 2.76 -22.31
N GLN A 147 3.20 1.52 -22.81
CA GLN A 147 4.31 0.57 -22.95
C GLN A 147 4.53 0.33 -24.44
#